data_AF-M6FFM7-F1
#
_entry.id   AF-M6FFM7-F1
#
_cell.length_a   1.000
_cell.length_b   1.000
_cell.length_c   1.000
_cell.angle_alpha   90.00
_cell.angle_beta   90.00
_cell.angle_gamma   90.00
#
_symmetry.space_group_name_H-M   'P 1'
#
loop_
_entity.id
_entity.type
_entity.pdbx_description
1 polymer ?
#
loop_
_entity_poly.entity_id
_entity_poly.type
_entity_poly.pdbx_seq_one_letter_code
_entity_poly.pdbx_strand_id
1 'polypeptide(L)'
;MKTIEDILQKYPTSLFTRDPDSEIGRKWRADLELLNEVRSVLVSIKGTTDYRIQSGAILDLIGKNLKQPRNGMDDFRFRIFLSIARQKQKSKGDIHSMNEIGSQILAGTGTLYEIQELCYSGIPMYLDGSLTLNGEYPLSGSSKRPATIRVIFSGSIDSVVVSPEFNKAIAQIRAGGVRSIINYRFETSTLSGKLYGSALRSSILDGTWPLNGFTILSGDNVGIQPYEIAFGTSGFESGIPRSPQDTDAGLQNEIFRKLVEIQNNPDGTRSFKATIKQSELIGQSINEIGLFDEDGNLLFLKTFPSKPKDNLIVYDFIINEEFL
;
A
#
# COMPACT_ATOMS: atom_id res chain seq x y z
N MET A 1 6.45 -35.60 -21.32
CA MET A 1 5.58 -36.52 -22.07
C MET A 1 5.76 -37.93 -21.53
N LYS A 2 4.80 -38.84 -21.71
CA LYS A 2 5.03 -40.27 -21.39
C LYS A 2 5.68 -40.94 -22.60
N THR A 3 6.64 -41.81 -22.38
CA THR A 3 7.25 -42.62 -23.45
C THR A 3 6.52 -43.94 -23.64
N ILE A 4 6.84 -44.66 -24.71
CA ILE A 4 6.23 -45.96 -24.98
C ILE A 4 6.71 -47.00 -23.94
N GLU A 5 7.95 -46.89 -23.47
CA GLU A 5 8.47 -47.75 -22.40
C GLU A 5 7.66 -47.59 -21.09
N ASP A 6 7.26 -46.36 -20.74
CA ASP A 6 6.45 -46.07 -19.54
C ASP A 6 5.09 -46.78 -19.56
N ILE A 7 4.54 -47.04 -20.75
CA ILE A 7 3.25 -47.70 -20.93
C ILE A 7 3.43 -49.21 -20.94
N LEU A 8 4.40 -49.72 -21.69
CA LEU A 8 4.66 -51.16 -21.81
C LEU A 8 5.09 -51.78 -20.48
N GLN A 9 5.78 -51.03 -19.61
CA GLN A 9 6.13 -51.49 -18.26
C GLN A 9 4.91 -51.74 -17.35
N LYS A 10 3.75 -51.12 -17.62
CA LYS A 10 2.53 -51.31 -16.83
C LYS A 10 1.81 -52.62 -17.11
N TYR A 11 2.12 -53.26 -18.24
CA TYR A 11 1.53 -54.54 -18.58
C TYR A 11 2.29 -55.70 -17.94
N PRO A 12 1.61 -56.70 -17.37
CA PRO A 12 2.25 -57.90 -16.87
C PRO A 12 2.88 -58.70 -18.03
N THR A 13 4.15 -59.06 -17.90
CA THR A 13 4.91 -59.83 -18.90
C THR A 13 4.34 -61.23 -19.15
N SER A 14 3.52 -61.74 -18.23
CA SER A 14 2.85 -63.04 -18.37
C SER A 14 1.74 -63.05 -19.41
N LEU A 15 1.23 -61.88 -19.81
CA LEU A 15 0.10 -61.75 -20.75
C LEU A 15 0.44 -60.96 -22.01
N PHE A 16 1.37 -60.01 -21.93
CA PHE A 16 1.72 -59.13 -23.06
C PHE A 16 3.23 -58.96 -23.21
N THR A 17 3.70 -58.93 -24.46
CA THR A 17 5.08 -58.55 -24.78
C THR A 17 5.30 -57.07 -24.52
N ARG A 18 6.48 -56.73 -23.99
CA ARG A 18 6.91 -55.35 -23.72
C ARG A 18 7.82 -54.79 -24.81
N ASP A 19 7.96 -55.52 -25.92
CA ASP A 19 8.73 -55.09 -27.08
C ASP A 19 8.01 -53.91 -27.79
N PRO A 20 8.66 -52.74 -27.92
CA PRO A 20 8.10 -51.58 -28.62
C PRO A 20 7.71 -51.84 -30.08
N ASP A 21 8.36 -52.80 -30.75
CA ASP A 21 8.11 -53.10 -32.18
C ASP A 21 7.10 -54.24 -32.41
N SER A 22 6.61 -54.83 -31.32
CA SER A 22 5.45 -55.73 -31.35
C SER A 22 4.22 -55.03 -31.95
N GLU A 23 3.24 -55.82 -32.41
CA GLU A 23 1.99 -55.28 -32.94
C GLU A 23 1.25 -54.39 -31.91
N ILE A 24 1.29 -54.80 -30.64
CA ILE A 24 0.73 -54.06 -29.51
C ILE A 24 1.54 -52.79 -29.25
N GLY A 25 2.88 -52.87 -29.29
CA GLY A 25 3.77 -51.72 -29.17
C GLY A 25 3.52 -50.68 -30.27
N ARG A 26 3.46 -51.10 -31.53
CA ARG A 26 3.15 -50.22 -32.67
C ARG A 26 1.77 -49.55 -32.53
N LYS A 27 0.75 -50.27 -32.06
CA LYS A 27 -0.58 -49.70 -31.78
C LYS A 27 -0.52 -48.66 -30.66
N TRP A 28 0.14 -48.97 -29.54
CA TRP A 28 0.33 -48.01 -28.46
C TRP A 28 1.16 -46.81 -28.86
N ARG A 29 2.09 -46.94 -29.81
CA ARG A 29 2.88 -45.81 -30.34
C ARG A 29 1.97 -44.78 -31.02
N ALA A 30 1.06 -45.23 -31.88
CA ALA A 30 0.08 -44.36 -32.55
C ALA A 30 -0.90 -43.73 -31.54
N ASP A 31 -1.44 -44.54 -30.61
CA ASP A 31 -2.36 -44.04 -29.59
C ASP A 31 -1.68 -43.06 -28.62
N LEU A 32 -0.39 -43.28 -28.30
CA LEU A 32 0.38 -42.43 -27.40
C LEU A 32 0.68 -41.06 -28.01
N GLU A 33 0.89 -40.99 -29.33
CA GLU A 33 1.04 -39.73 -30.05
C GLU A 33 -0.22 -38.87 -29.89
N LEU A 34 -1.39 -39.45 -30.18
CA LEU A 34 -2.69 -38.80 -29.99
C LEU A 34 -2.93 -38.40 -28.53
N LEU A 35 -2.62 -39.28 -27.57
CA LEU A 35 -2.80 -38.99 -26.14
C LEU A 35 -1.85 -37.90 -25.64
N ASN A 36 -0.62 -37.83 -26.15
CA ASN A 36 0.33 -36.77 -25.81
C ASN A 36 -0.12 -35.43 -26.42
N GLU A 37 -0.69 -35.43 -27.62
CA GLU A 37 -1.30 -34.24 -28.23
C GLU A 37 -2.49 -33.74 -27.38
N VAL A 38 -3.44 -34.62 -27.05
CA VAL A 38 -4.57 -34.28 -26.16
C VAL A 38 -4.08 -33.75 -24.82
N ARG A 39 -3.05 -34.36 -24.24
CA ARG A 39 -2.44 -33.88 -23.00
C ARG A 39 -1.81 -32.50 -23.16
N SER A 40 -1.15 -32.22 -24.27
CA SER A 40 -0.58 -30.90 -24.57
C SER A 40 -1.68 -29.83 -24.63
N VAL A 41 -2.78 -30.14 -25.32
CA VAL A 41 -3.96 -29.28 -25.39
C VAL A 41 -4.55 -29.04 -23.99
N LEU A 42 -4.72 -30.09 -23.19
CA LEU A 42 -5.23 -29.96 -21.81
C LEU A 42 -4.31 -29.15 -20.90
N VAL A 43 -2.99 -29.29 -21.03
CA VAL A 43 -2.01 -28.49 -20.29
C VAL A 43 -2.08 -27.02 -20.73
N SER A 44 -2.21 -26.77 -22.03
CA SER A 44 -2.41 -25.43 -22.59
C SER A 44 -3.67 -24.77 -22.03
N ILE A 45 -4.81 -25.49 -22.06
CA ILE A 45 -6.10 -25.04 -21.48
C ILE A 45 -5.96 -24.75 -19.99
N LYS A 46 -5.24 -25.59 -19.23
CA LYS A 46 -4.98 -25.35 -17.81
C LYS A 46 -4.19 -24.05 -17.61
N GLY A 47 -3.20 -23.81 -18.46
CA GLY A 47 -2.42 -22.56 -18.47
C GLY A 47 -3.29 -21.33 -18.74
N THR A 48 -4.33 -21.44 -19.58
CA THR A 48 -5.28 -20.36 -19.88
C THR A 48 -6.02 -19.83 -18.64
N THR A 49 -6.13 -20.63 -17.58
CA THR A 49 -6.79 -20.21 -16.33
C THR A 49 -5.86 -19.52 -15.34
N ASP A 50 -4.54 -19.58 -15.54
CA ASP A 50 -3.57 -19.02 -14.60
C ASP A 50 -3.33 -17.53 -14.90
N TYR A 51 -4.06 -16.67 -14.20
CA TYR A 51 -3.96 -15.22 -14.36
C TYR A 51 -2.53 -14.68 -14.17
N ARG A 52 -1.63 -15.38 -13.45
CA ARG A 52 -0.26 -14.90 -13.22
C ARG A 52 0.57 -14.82 -14.49
N ILE A 53 0.27 -15.67 -15.47
CA ILE A 53 0.97 -15.77 -16.74
C ILE A 53 0.18 -15.18 -17.91
N GLN A 54 -1.15 -15.11 -17.80
CA GLN A 54 -2.03 -14.64 -18.88
C GLN A 54 -2.02 -13.11 -19.03
N SER A 55 -2.26 -12.63 -20.25
CA SER A 55 -2.28 -11.21 -20.62
C SER A 55 -3.48 -10.86 -21.50
N GLY A 56 -3.80 -9.57 -21.60
CA GLY A 56 -4.82 -9.05 -22.52
C GLY A 56 -6.22 -9.68 -22.34
N ALA A 57 -6.84 -10.10 -23.45
CA ALA A 57 -8.25 -10.51 -23.47
C ALA A 57 -8.55 -11.78 -22.63
N ILE A 58 -7.59 -12.72 -22.52
CA ILE A 58 -7.75 -13.91 -21.67
C ILE A 58 -7.81 -13.50 -20.20
N LEU A 59 -6.97 -12.54 -19.81
CA LEU A 59 -6.97 -11.99 -18.46
C LEU A 59 -8.32 -11.33 -18.14
N ASP A 60 -8.91 -10.63 -19.11
CA ASP A 60 -10.23 -10.00 -18.98
C ASP A 60 -11.36 -11.03 -18.83
N LEU A 61 -11.29 -12.17 -19.54
CA LEU A 61 -12.22 -13.29 -19.37
C LEU A 61 -12.11 -13.91 -17.97
N ILE A 62 -10.89 -14.09 -17.45
CA ILE A 62 -10.69 -14.54 -16.06
C ILE A 62 -11.29 -13.52 -15.09
N GLY A 63 -11.07 -12.23 -15.31
CA GLY A 63 -11.68 -11.15 -14.53
C GLY A 63 -13.20 -11.19 -14.54
N LYS A 64 -13.82 -11.41 -15.70
CA LYS A 64 -15.27 -11.58 -15.81
C LYS A 64 -15.79 -12.73 -14.95
N ASN A 65 -15.08 -13.86 -14.93
CA ASN A 65 -15.43 -15.01 -14.08
C ASN A 65 -15.28 -14.71 -12.58
N LEU A 66 -14.28 -13.91 -12.22
CA LEU A 66 -14.06 -13.46 -10.84
C LEU A 66 -14.91 -12.23 -10.45
N LYS A 67 -15.78 -11.73 -11.36
CA LYS A 67 -16.54 -10.48 -11.21
C LYS A 67 -15.66 -9.26 -10.93
N GLN A 68 -14.45 -9.26 -11.48
CA GLN A 68 -13.46 -8.19 -11.36
C GLN A 68 -13.21 -7.56 -12.74
N PRO A 69 -13.84 -6.42 -13.07
CA PRO A 69 -13.62 -5.73 -14.33
C PRO A 69 -12.24 -5.06 -14.38
N ARG A 70 -11.72 -4.86 -15.59
CA ARG A 70 -10.38 -4.29 -15.84
C ARG A 70 -10.27 -2.79 -15.51
N ASN A 71 -11.35 -2.03 -15.68
CA ASN A 71 -11.42 -0.59 -15.37
C ASN A 71 -10.21 0.24 -15.88
N GLY A 72 -9.67 -0.09 -17.05
CA GLY A 72 -8.53 0.62 -17.64
C GLY A 72 -7.15 0.30 -17.02
N MET A 73 -7.06 -0.68 -16.12
CA MET A 73 -5.80 -1.12 -15.54
C MET A 73 -4.88 -1.79 -16.56
N ASP A 74 -3.58 -1.60 -16.40
CA ASP A 74 -2.57 -2.40 -17.10
C ASP A 74 -2.58 -3.86 -16.64
N ASP A 75 -1.97 -4.75 -17.42
CA ASP A 75 -1.96 -6.20 -17.12
C ASP A 75 -1.29 -6.52 -15.78
N PHE A 76 -0.24 -5.79 -15.39
CA PHE A 76 0.48 -6.04 -14.14
C PHE A 76 -0.41 -5.76 -12.92
N ARG A 77 -1.01 -4.56 -12.88
CA ARG A 77 -1.97 -4.17 -11.84
C ARG A 77 -3.18 -5.10 -11.86
N PHE A 78 -3.72 -5.40 -13.03
CA PHE A 78 -4.90 -6.23 -13.12
C PHE A 78 -4.66 -7.66 -12.60
N ARG A 79 -3.48 -8.26 -12.83
CA ARG A 79 -3.09 -9.55 -12.23
C ARG A 79 -3.10 -9.53 -10.70
N ILE A 80 -2.60 -8.44 -10.10
CA ILE A 80 -2.67 -8.26 -8.65
C ILE A 80 -4.14 -8.22 -8.21
N PHE A 81 -5.00 -7.46 -8.89
CA PHE A 81 -6.43 -7.44 -8.55
C PHE A 81 -7.15 -8.78 -8.72
N LEU A 82 -6.75 -9.60 -9.69
CA LEU A 82 -7.28 -10.95 -9.83
C LEU A 82 -6.80 -11.88 -8.71
N SER A 83 -5.57 -11.72 -8.22
CA SER A 83 -5.10 -12.45 -7.03
C SER A 83 -5.94 -12.09 -5.81
N ILE A 84 -6.19 -10.80 -5.60
CA ILE A 84 -7.04 -10.28 -4.51
C ILE A 84 -8.46 -10.81 -4.64
N ALA A 85 -9.08 -10.75 -5.84
CA ALA A 85 -10.45 -11.20 -6.06
C ALA A 85 -10.61 -12.70 -5.77
N ARG A 86 -9.62 -13.51 -6.18
CA ARG A 86 -9.57 -14.93 -5.86
C ARG A 86 -9.40 -15.18 -4.37
N GLN A 87 -8.52 -14.45 -3.71
CA GLN A 87 -8.28 -14.58 -2.28
C GLN A 87 -9.50 -14.14 -1.47
N LYS A 88 -10.19 -13.08 -1.90
CA LYS A 88 -11.47 -12.62 -1.33
C LYS A 88 -12.54 -13.71 -1.37
N GLN A 89 -12.65 -14.48 -2.45
CA GLN A 89 -13.61 -15.59 -2.53
C GLN A 89 -13.28 -16.73 -1.56
N LYS A 90 -12.00 -16.92 -1.22
CA LYS A 90 -11.55 -17.94 -0.27
C LYS A 90 -11.56 -17.45 1.18
N SER A 91 -11.40 -16.15 1.38
CA SER A 91 -11.22 -15.55 2.69
C SER A 91 -12.48 -15.68 3.54
N LYS A 92 -12.29 -15.99 4.82
CA LYS A 92 -13.36 -15.97 5.83
C LYS A 92 -13.40 -14.62 6.58
N GLY A 93 -12.61 -13.64 6.16
CA GLY A 93 -12.40 -12.38 6.88
C GLY A 93 -11.43 -12.49 8.06
N ASP A 94 -10.52 -13.48 8.01
CA ASP A 94 -9.43 -13.67 8.97
C ASP A 94 -8.21 -12.77 8.69
N ILE A 95 -7.42 -12.51 9.73
CA ILE A 95 -6.21 -11.66 9.69
C ILE A 95 -5.18 -12.22 8.71
N HIS A 96 -5.01 -13.54 8.61
CA HIS A 96 -4.05 -14.13 7.67
C HIS A 96 -4.37 -13.78 6.22
N SER A 97 -5.64 -13.89 5.82
CA SER A 97 -6.09 -13.49 4.50
C SER A 97 -5.82 -12.01 4.23
N MET A 98 -6.05 -11.15 5.24
CA MET A 98 -5.77 -9.71 5.13
C MET A 98 -4.27 -9.42 5.01
N ASN A 99 -3.44 -10.10 5.80
CA ASN A 99 -1.98 -9.99 5.74
C ASN A 99 -1.44 -10.45 4.39
N GLU A 100 -1.89 -11.60 3.88
CA GLU A 100 -1.47 -12.12 2.58
C GLU A 100 -1.82 -11.14 1.45
N ILE A 101 -3.03 -10.57 1.48
CA ILE A 101 -3.48 -9.58 0.50
C ILE A 101 -2.67 -8.29 0.59
N GLY A 102 -2.46 -7.76 1.80
CA GLY A 102 -1.64 -6.57 2.03
C GLY A 102 -0.20 -6.76 1.55
N SER A 103 0.44 -7.87 1.92
CA SER A 103 1.82 -8.19 1.52
C SER A 103 1.98 -8.37 0.02
N GLN A 104 1.02 -9.01 -0.67
CA GLN A 104 1.11 -9.18 -2.14
C GLN A 104 1.06 -7.86 -2.90
N ILE A 105 0.31 -6.88 -2.40
CA ILE A 105 0.07 -5.61 -3.09
C ILE A 105 1.22 -4.63 -2.84
N LEU A 106 1.77 -4.65 -1.64
CA LEU A 106 2.83 -3.74 -1.22
C LEU A 106 4.23 -4.30 -1.47
N ALA A 107 4.33 -5.55 -1.93
CA ALA A 107 5.60 -6.18 -2.26
C ALA A 107 6.46 -5.26 -3.15
N GLY A 108 7.65 -4.90 -2.67
CA GLY A 108 8.60 -4.07 -3.40
C GLY A 108 8.37 -2.55 -3.34
N THR A 109 7.36 -2.06 -2.61
CA THR A 109 7.06 -0.61 -2.52
C THR A 109 7.72 0.10 -1.33
N GLY A 110 8.37 -0.63 -0.43
CA GLY A 110 8.92 -0.08 0.83
C GLY A 110 7.84 0.40 1.82
N THR A 111 6.56 0.11 1.54
CA THR A 111 5.44 0.44 2.42
C THR A 111 5.28 -0.65 3.47
N LEU A 112 5.29 -0.26 4.74
CA LEU A 112 4.98 -1.12 5.86
C LEU A 112 3.46 -1.31 5.98
N TYR A 113 3.07 -2.53 6.33
CA TYR A 113 1.68 -2.94 6.46
C TYR A 113 1.43 -3.49 7.86
N GLU A 114 0.50 -2.85 8.57
CA GLU A 114 0.17 -3.23 9.94
C GLU A 114 -1.34 -3.31 10.11
N ILE A 115 -1.80 -4.29 10.88
CA ILE A 115 -3.19 -4.37 11.32
C ILE A 115 -3.20 -4.22 12.84
N GLN A 116 -4.03 -3.30 13.33
CA GLN A 116 -4.24 -3.06 14.75
C GLN A 116 -5.71 -3.27 15.12
N GLU A 117 -5.95 -3.88 16.27
CA GLU A 117 -7.25 -3.87 16.92
C GLU A 117 -7.38 -2.61 17.78
N LEU A 118 -8.48 -1.86 17.58
CA LEU A 118 -8.86 -0.78 18.47
C LEU A 118 -9.81 -1.34 19.53
N CYS A 119 -9.25 -1.84 20.63
CA CYS A 119 -10.04 -2.24 21.80
C CYS A 119 -10.79 -1.04 22.38
N TYR A 120 -12.02 -1.27 22.84
CA TYR A 120 -12.82 -0.27 23.53
C TYR A 120 -12.09 0.25 24.77
N SER A 121 -11.46 1.42 24.65
CA SER A 121 -10.79 2.17 25.73
C SER A 121 -9.42 1.65 26.19
N GLY A 122 -8.74 0.81 25.40
CA GLY A 122 -7.41 0.26 25.72
C GLY A 122 -6.29 0.70 24.77
N ILE A 123 -5.05 0.28 25.05
CA ILE A 123 -3.90 0.43 24.13
C ILE A 123 -4.16 -0.41 22.88
N PRO A 124 -4.00 0.14 21.65
CA PRO A 124 -4.13 -0.63 20.42
C PRO A 124 -3.21 -1.86 20.41
N MET A 125 -3.72 -3.00 19.94
CA MET A 125 -2.97 -4.26 19.88
C MET A 125 -2.65 -4.62 18.43
N TYR A 126 -1.39 -4.91 18.14
CA TYR A 126 -0.95 -5.36 16.81
C TYR A 126 -1.39 -6.80 16.54
N LEU A 127 -1.89 -7.05 15.34
CA LEU A 127 -2.42 -8.33 14.89
C LEU A 127 -1.44 -8.95 13.88
N ASP A 128 -0.51 -9.76 14.38
CA ASP A 128 0.56 -10.42 13.60
C ASP A 128 0.14 -11.74 12.94
N GLY A 129 -1.11 -12.17 13.15
CA GLY A 129 -1.64 -13.44 12.65
C GLY A 129 -1.43 -14.62 13.61
N SER A 130 -0.86 -14.43 14.80
CA SER A 130 -0.91 -15.46 15.86
C SER A 130 -2.34 -15.73 16.36
N LEU A 131 -3.28 -14.83 16.03
CA LEU A 131 -4.66 -14.82 16.49
C LEU A 131 -5.61 -14.83 15.28
N THR A 132 -6.51 -15.81 15.21
CA THR A 132 -7.42 -16.01 14.08
C THR A 132 -8.81 -15.44 14.38
N LEU A 133 -9.33 -14.56 13.51
CA LEU A 133 -10.73 -14.08 13.55
C LEU A 133 -11.72 -15.11 12.97
N ASN A 134 -11.35 -16.40 12.93
CA ASN A 134 -12.14 -17.48 12.36
C ASN A 134 -13.22 -18.03 13.32
N GLY A 135 -13.28 -17.50 14.55
CA GLY A 135 -14.23 -17.91 15.58
C GLY A 135 -13.88 -19.19 16.33
N GLU A 136 -12.75 -19.86 16.01
CA GLU A 136 -12.31 -21.08 16.71
C GLU A 136 -11.58 -20.78 18.02
N TYR A 137 -10.79 -19.70 18.05
CA TYR A 137 -10.19 -19.15 19.27
C TYR A 137 -10.58 -17.67 19.39
N PRO A 138 -11.63 -17.33 20.16
CA PRO A 138 -11.94 -15.94 20.40
C PRO A 138 -10.77 -15.32 21.17
N LEU A 139 -10.19 -14.24 20.63
CA LEU A 139 -9.62 -13.18 21.47
C LEU A 139 -10.59 -13.01 22.64
N SER A 140 -10.12 -13.40 23.84
CA SER A 140 -10.97 -13.87 24.93
C SER A 140 -12.18 -12.97 25.13
N GLY A 141 -13.33 -13.51 24.76
CA GLY A 141 -14.59 -12.78 24.78
C GLY A 141 -15.05 -12.51 26.20
N SER A 142 -15.33 -11.24 26.47
CA SER A 142 -16.72 -10.91 26.77
C SER A 142 -17.16 -9.73 25.86
N SER A 143 -18.40 -9.81 25.33
CA SER A 143 -19.02 -8.87 24.36
C SER A 143 -18.36 -8.63 22.97
N LYS A 144 -17.88 -9.73 22.36
CA LYS A 144 -18.08 -10.18 20.95
C LYS A 144 -17.78 -9.23 19.76
N ARG A 145 -16.61 -9.52 19.14
CA ARG A 145 -16.03 -9.09 17.85
C ARG A 145 -15.24 -7.77 17.93
N PRO A 146 -14.03 -7.67 17.34
CA PRO A 146 -13.36 -6.39 17.18
C PRO A 146 -14.34 -5.47 16.46
N ALA A 147 -14.83 -4.45 17.14
CA ALA A 147 -15.77 -3.54 16.52
C ALA A 147 -15.08 -2.70 15.46
N THR A 148 -13.78 -2.43 15.65
CA THR A 148 -12.97 -1.69 14.70
C THR A 148 -11.55 -2.25 14.61
N ILE A 149 -11.13 -2.58 13.40
CA ILE A 149 -9.73 -2.81 13.05
C ILE A 149 -9.20 -1.60 12.28
N ARG A 150 -7.93 -1.26 12.50
CA ARG A 150 -7.20 -0.25 11.75
C ARG A 150 -6.13 -0.94 10.92
N VAL A 151 -6.16 -0.71 9.62
CA VAL A 151 -5.13 -1.16 8.68
C VAL A 151 -4.28 0.04 8.34
N ILE A 152 -2.98 -0.02 8.63
CA ILE A 152 -2.05 1.10 8.48
C ILE A 152 -1.06 0.76 7.37
N PHE A 153 -0.90 1.71 6.44
CA PHE A 153 0.11 1.72 5.40
C PHE A 153 1.06 2.86 5.73
N SER A 154 2.30 2.56 6.10
CA SER A 154 3.29 3.58 6.43
C SER A 154 4.50 3.53 5.52
N GLY A 155 5.05 4.70 5.20
CA GLY A 155 6.28 4.81 4.43
C GLY A 155 6.51 6.21 3.88
N SER A 156 7.54 6.36 3.06
CA SER A 156 7.87 7.64 2.44
C SER A 156 6.71 8.17 1.59
N ILE A 157 6.41 9.46 1.74
CA ILE A 157 5.41 10.17 0.93
C ILE A 157 5.67 10.03 -0.57
N ASP A 158 6.93 9.84 -0.98
CA ASP A 158 7.33 9.74 -2.37
C ASP A 158 7.07 8.33 -2.94
N SER A 159 7.15 7.28 -2.13
CA SER A 159 7.02 5.89 -2.58
C SER A 159 5.66 5.24 -2.29
N VAL A 160 4.97 5.65 -1.23
CA VAL A 160 3.70 5.02 -0.82
C VAL A 160 2.62 5.27 -1.88
N VAL A 161 2.10 4.20 -2.46
CA VAL A 161 1.04 4.27 -3.48
C VAL A 161 -0.32 4.07 -2.83
N VAL A 162 -1.25 4.98 -3.10
CA VAL A 162 -2.66 4.82 -2.72
C VAL A 162 -3.42 4.20 -3.87
N SER A 163 -4.04 3.06 -3.64
CA SER A 163 -4.89 2.38 -4.63
C SER A 163 -6.34 2.31 -4.14
N PRO A 164 -7.27 3.08 -4.73
CA PRO A 164 -8.68 3.06 -4.36
C PRO A 164 -9.34 1.69 -4.48
N GLU A 165 -8.94 0.89 -5.47
CA GLU A 165 -9.44 -0.47 -5.67
C GLU A 165 -9.07 -1.38 -4.49
N PHE A 166 -7.86 -1.21 -3.97
CA PHE A 166 -7.40 -1.93 -2.81
C PHE A 166 -8.12 -1.49 -1.53
N ASN A 167 -8.37 -0.17 -1.37
CA ASN A 167 -9.18 0.34 -0.26
C ASN A 167 -10.56 -0.33 -0.23
N LYS A 168 -11.20 -0.46 -1.40
CA LYS A 168 -12.46 -1.17 -1.57
C LYS A 168 -12.34 -2.65 -1.24
N ALA A 169 -11.26 -3.31 -1.66
CA ALA A 169 -11.04 -4.72 -1.37
C ALA A 169 -10.93 -4.99 0.14
N ILE A 170 -10.09 -4.24 0.85
CA ILE A 170 -9.93 -4.37 2.31
C ILE A 170 -11.25 -4.10 3.04
N ALA A 171 -12.00 -3.07 2.63
CA ALA A 171 -13.30 -2.79 3.21
C ALA A 171 -14.34 -3.91 2.97
N GLN A 172 -14.19 -4.71 1.91
CA GLN A 172 -15.10 -5.82 1.56
C GLN A 172 -14.70 -7.18 2.14
N ILE A 173 -13.43 -7.39 2.49
CA ILE A 173 -12.93 -8.67 3.01
C ILE A 173 -13.19 -8.83 4.51
N ARG A 174 -13.38 -7.72 5.23
CA ARG A 174 -13.60 -7.75 6.68
C ARG A 174 -14.77 -8.66 7.08
N ALA A 175 -14.62 -9.35 8.21
CA ALA A 175 -15.70 -10.15 8.79
C ALA A 175 -16.94 -9.29 9.08
N GLY A 176 -18.14 -9.86 8.92
CA GLY A 176 -19.40 -9.17 9.16
C GLY A 176 -19.50 -8.60 10.59
N GLY A 177 -19.80 -7.31 10.71
CA GLY A 177 -19.90 -6.60 11.99
C GLY A 177 -18.60 -5.96 12.49
N VAL A 178 -17.50 -6.07 11.73
CA VAL A 178 -16.22 -5.39 12.01
C VAL A 178 -16.11 -4.11 11.17
N ARG A 179 -15.87 -2.95 11.77
CA ARG A 179 -15.50 -1.72 11.05
C ARG A 179 -14.02 -1.78 10.70
N SER A 180 -13.67 -1.40 9.48
CA SER A 180 -12.27 -1.26 9.05
C SER A 180 -11.96 0.21 8.82
N ILE A 181 -10.92 0.72 9.48
CA ILE A 181 -10.34 2.04 9.19
C ILE A 181 -9.06 1.80 8.41
N ILE A 182 -8.99 2.33 7.21
CA ILE A 182 -7.79 2.26 6.38
C ILE A 182 -7.05 3.57 6.58
N ASN A 183 -5.80 3.51 7.03
CA ASN A 183 -4.98 4.67 7.33
C ASN A 183 -3.71 4.64 6.49
N TYR A 184 -3.46 5.70 5.72
CA TYR A 184 -2.17 5.90 5.06
C TYR A 184 -1.38 6.94 5.84
N ARG A 185 -0.23 6.51 6.37
CA ARG A 185 0.74 7.34 7.06
C ARG A 185 1.88 7.67 6.10
N PHE A 186 1.89 8.91 5.63
CA PHE A 186 2.95 9.43 4.77
C PHE A 186 4.01 10.11 5.63
N GLU A 187 5.24 9.65 5.49
CA GLU A 187 6.38 10.19 6.20
C GLU A 187 7.29 10.94 5.25
N THR A 188 7.80 12.07 5.72
CA THR A 188 8.72 12.91 4.99
C THR A 188 9.59 13.69 5.97
N SER A 189 10.60 14.38 5.45
CA SER A 189 11.54 15.18 6.24
C SER A 189 11.63 16.58 5.66
N THR A 190 11.92 17.58 6.50
CA THR A 190 12.22 18.95 6.07
C THR A 190 13.38 19.03 5.07
N LEU A 191 14.27 18.02 5.04
CA LEU A 191 15.35 17.91 4.05
C LEU A 191 14.87 17.50 2.64
N SER A 192 13.68 16.89 2.55
CA SER A 192 13.16 16.35 1.30
C SER A 192 12.25 17.32 0.52
N GLY A 193 12.12 18.54 1.01
CA GLY A 193 11.44 19.66 0.37
C GLY A 193 12.30 20.92 0.44
N LYS A 194 11.66 22.09 0.37
CA LYS A 194 12.34 23.38 0.46
C LYS A 194 11.83 24.16 1.64
N LEU A 195 12.74 24.74 2.41
CA LEU A 195 12.45 25.66 3.49
C LEU A 195 12.38 27.10 2.95
N TYR A 196 11.47 27.89 3.50
CA TYR A 196 11.13 29.24 3.05
C TYR A 196 11.25 30.25 4.18
N GLY A 197 11.51 31.50 3.81
CA GLY A 197 11.74 32.58 4.75
C GLY A 197 12.90 32.29 5.70
N SER A 198 12.87 32.93 6.87
CA SER A 198 13.73 32.59 8.00
C SER A 198 13.19 31.38 8.76
N ALA A 199 12.75 30.32 8.08
CA ALA A 199 12.44 29.03 8.72
C ALA A 199 13.59 28.53 9.62
N LEU A 200 14.81 29.02 9.37
CA LEU A 200 15.88 29.12 10.36
C LEU A 200 15.79 30.46 11.11
N ARG A 201 14.93 30.60 12.12
CA ARG A 201 15.02 31.72 13.07
C ARG A 201 15.86 31.26 14.25
N SER A 202 17.08 31.79 14.35
CA SER A 202 17.41 32.45 15.62
C SER A 202 16.77 33.83 15.54
N SER A 203 15.91 34.18 16.50
CA SER A 203 15.25 35.48 16.56
C SER A 203 16.20 36.66 16.90
N ILE A 204 17.53 36.47 16.93
CA ILE A 204 18.47 37.38 17.62
C ILE A 204 19.58 37.95 16.70
N LEU A 205 19.60 37.65 15.39
CA LEU A 205 20.65 38.21 14.50
C LEU A 205 20.18 39.45 13.72
N ASP A 206 19.80 40.51 14.44
CA ASP A 206 19.51 41.85 13.88
C ASP A 206 20.77 42.73 13.72
N GLY A 207 21.95 42.17 13.97
CA GLY A 207 23.24 42.84 13.82
C GLY A 207 23.65 43.75 14.99
N THR A 208 22.88 43.81 16.08
CA THR A 208 23.18 44.71 17.22
C THR A 208 23.90 44.06 18.41
N TRP A 209 24.27 42.78 18.34
CA TRP A 209 24.68 41.99 19.52
C TRP A 209 26.18 41.61 19.54
N PRO A 210 26.85 41.66 20.71
CA PRO A 210 28.20 41.13 20.88
C PRO A 210 28.19 39.62 21.12
N LEU A 211 28.95 38.87 20.32
CA LEU A 211 29.11 37.41 20.44
C LEU A 211 30.05 37.06 21.61
N ASN A 212 29.52 36.97 22.83
CA ASN A 212 30.27 36.60 24.03
C ASN A 212 29.76 35.27 24.64
N GLY A 213 29.73 34.21 23.83
CA GLY A 213 30.01 32.83 24.26
C GLY A 213 29.19 32.15 25.36
N PHE A 214 28.14 32.75 25.94
CA PHE A 214 27.51 32.19 27.14
C PHE A 214 26.08 31.63 27.03
N THR A 215 25.26 31.91 26.01
CA THR A 215 23.95 31.20 25.80
C THR A 215 23.14 31.76 24.62
N ILE A 216 23.44 31.39 23.36
CA ILE A 216 22.55 31.68 22.20
C ILE A 216 22.47 30.48 21.21
N LEU A 217 22.93 29.29 21.61
CA LEU A 217 22.90 28.08 20.77
C LEU A 217 22.47 26.82 21.55
N SER A 218 21.63 26.96 22.58
CA SER A 218 21.00 25.79 23.21
C SER A 218 19.80 25.36 22.36
N GLY A 219 19.74 24.07 22.01
CA GLY A 219 18.92 23.47 20.95
C GLY A 219 17.41 23.66 21.01
N ASP A 220 16.85 24.31 22.04
CA ASP A 220 15.42 24.60 22.13
C ASP A 220 14.98 25.84 21.32
N ASN A 221 15.93 26.69 20.89
CA ASN A 221 15.65 27.98 20.21
C ASN A 221 16.05 28.02 18.73
N VAL A 222 16.39 26.88 18.12
CA VAL A 222 16.76 26.78 16.70
C VAL A 222 15.92 25.68 16.06
N GLY A 223 14.79 26.06 15.47
CA GLY A 223 13.92 25.11 14.77
C GLY A 223 12.72 25.81 14.14
N ILE A 224 12.01 25.13 13.24
CA ILE A 224 10.81 25.68 12.62
C ILE A 224 9.66 25.69 13.62
N GLN A 225 8.84 26.75 13.59
CA GLN A 225 7.62 26.86 14.41
C GLN A 225 6.40 26.89 13.49
N PRO A 226 6.00 25.73 12.93
CA PRO A 226 4.77 25.66 12.18
C PRO A 226 3.57 25.85 13.12
N TYR A 227 2.57 26.57 12.62
CA TYR A 227 1.24 26.69 13.22
C TYR A 227 0.22 25.86 12.42
N GLU A 228 0.37 25.83 11.09
CA GLU A 228 -0.54 25.14 10.19
C GLU A 228 0.19 24.27 9.16
N ILE A 229 -0.48 23.18 8.76
CA ILE A 229 -0.15 22.37 7.60
C ILE A 229 -1.23 22.61 6.54
N ALA A 230 -0.82 23.02 5.35
CA ALA A 230 -1.70 23.15 4.19
C ALA A 230 -1.48 22.03 3.17
N PHE A 231 -2.53 21.72 2.42
CA PHE A 231 -2.57 20.66 1.40
C PHE A 231 -3.11 21.22 0.08
N GLY A 232 -2.56 20.75 -1.03
CA GLY A 232 -2.93 21.22 -2.35
C GLY A 232 -2.91 20.16 -3.44
N THR A 233 -3.32 20.56 -4.65
CA THR A 233 -3.54 19.67 -5.79
C THR A 233 -2.83 20.09 -7.08
N SER A 234 -2.04 21.16 -7.08
CA SER A 234 -1.39 21.68 -8.28
C SER A 234 0.14 21.63 -8.22
N GLY A 235 0.70 20.74 -7.40
CA GLY A 235 2.14 20.53 -7.26
C GLY A 235 2.82 19.79 -8.42
N PHE A 236 2.26 19.82 -9.64
CA PHE A 236 2.78 19.10 -10.81
C PHE A 236 3.19 20.05 -11.93
N GLU A 237 4.30 19.71 -12.58
CA GLU A 237 4.72 20.32 -13.83
C GLU A 237 5.03 19.22 -14.83
N SER A 238 4.36 19.23 -15.99
CA SER A 238 4.52 18.22 -17.05
C SER A 238 4.38 16.75 -16.60
N GLY A 239 3.54 16.48 -15.59
CA GLY A 239 3.26 15.12 -15.11
C GLY A 239 4.25 14.56 -14.08
N ILE A 240 5.21 15.37 -13.61
CA ILE A 240 6.13 15.06 -12.51
C ILE A 240 5.92 16.07 -11.37
N PRO A 241 6.12 15.69 -10.09
CA PRO A 241 6.10 16.63 -8.98
C PRO A 241 7.06 17.81 -9.23
N ARG A 242 6.56 19.03 -9.12
CA ARG A 242 7.33 20.25 -9.40
C ARG A 242 8.31 20.53 -8.27
N SER A 243 9.59 20.73 -8.58
CA SER A 243 10.55 21.20 -7.56
C SER A 243 10.13 22.58 -7.01
N PRO A 244 10.04 22.77 -5.68
CA PRO A 244 9.74 24.07 -5.09
C PRO A 244 10.77 25.16 -5.48
N GLN A 245 10.29 26.37 -5.80
CA GLN A 245 11.06 27.52 -6.29
C GLN A 245 11.21 28.60 -5.22
N ASP A 246 12.25 29.43 -5.27
CA ASP A 246 12.46 30.52 -4.29
C ASP A 246 11.35 31.56 -4.28
N THR A 247 10.62 31.71 -5.40
CA THR A 247 9.54 32.69 -5.54
C THR A 247 8.20 32.18 -5.03
N ASP A 248 8.11 30.96 -4.51
CA ASP A 248 6.85 30.45 -3.97
C ASP A 248 6.51 31.17 -2.67
N ALA A 249 5.30 31.73 -2.62
CA ALA A 249 4.72 32.32 -1.41
C ALA A 249 3.71 31.37 -0.72
N GLY A 250 3.43 30.22 -1.33
CA GLY A 250 2.46 29.24 -0.84
C GLY A 250 2.34 28.02 -1.76
N LEU A 251 1.30 27.23 -1.54
CA LEU A 251 0.94 26.11 -2.43
C LEU A 251 0.39 26.66 -3.76
N GLN A 252 0.55 25.88 -4.84
CA GLN A 252 0.07 26.29 -6.16
C GLN A 252 -1.46 26.27 -6.24
N ASN A 253 -2.11 25.32 -5.57
CA ASN A 253 -3.54 25.32 -5.35
C ASN A 253 -3.87 24.72 -3.98
N GLU A 254 -3.88 25.57 -2.97
CA GLU A 254 -4.30 25.18 -1.63
C GLU A 254 -5.80 24.83 -1.59
N ILE A 255 -6.12 23.66 -1.06
CA ILE A 255 -7.50 23.17 -0.92
C ILE A 255 -7.92 22.98 0.53
N PHE A 256 -6.95 22.92 1.45
CA PHE A 256 -7.21 22.62 2.85
C PHE A 256 -6.05 23.06 3.73
N ARG A 257 -6.38 23.49 4.95
CA ARG A 257 -5.40 23.86 5.96
C ARG A 257 -5.88 23.43 7.34
N LYS A 258 -4.94 23.00 8.18
CA LYS A 258 -5.19 22.54 9.56
C LYS A 258 -4.08 22.94 10.50
N LEU A 259 -4.44 23.12 11.77
CA LEU A 259 -3.46 23.24 12.86
C LEU A 259 -2.54 22.02 12.89
N VAL A 260 -1.25 22.29 13.10
CA VAL A 260 -0.23 21.27 13.23
C VAL A 260 -0.24 20.66 14.63
N GLU A 261 -0.12 19.33 14.69
CA GLU A 261 0.20 18.62 15.91
C GLU A 261 1.73 18.47 15.98
N ILE A 262 2.37 19.09 16.97
CA ILE A 262 3.82 18.98 17.18
C ILE A 262 4.10 17.87 18.18
N GLN A 263 4.85 16.86 17.75
CA GLN A 263 5.29 15.76 18.59
C GLN A 263 6.79 15.86 18.84
N ASN A 264 7.20 15.81 20.11
CA ASN A 264 8.63 15.71 20.47
C ASN A 264 9.02 14.23 20.56
N ASN A 265 10.03 13.84 19.79
CA ASN A 265 10.53 12.47 19.74
C ASN A 265 11.58 12.23 20.84
N PRO A 266 11.76 10.97 21.29
CA PRO A 266 12.74 10.65 22.33
C PRO A 266 14.20 10.95 21.97
N ASP A 267 14.51 11.05 20.67
CA ASP A 267 15.84 11.40 20.14
C ASP A 267 16.10 12.91 20.13
N GLY A 268 15.14 13.72 20.59
CA GLY A 268 15.22 15.18 20.61
C GLY A 268 14.76 15.86 19.32
N THR A 269 14.38 15.10 18.29
CA THR A 269 13.78 15.65 17.07
C THR A 269 12.29 15.97 17.26
N ARG A 270 11.71 16.75 16.36
CA ARG A 270 10.28 17.06 16.35
C ARG A 270 9.62 16.52 15.10
N SER A 271 8.37 16.07 15.22
CA SER A 271 7.55 15.67 14.08
C SER A 271 6.29 16.52 14.02
N PHE A 272 6.02 17.06 12.83
CA PHE A 272 4.85 17.86 12.54
C PHE A 272 3.80 16.99 11.87
N LYS A 273 2.64 16.87 12.49
CA LYS A 273 1.59 15.95 12.05
C LYS A 273 0.30 16.69 11.72
N ALA A 274 -0.39 16.22 10.68
CA ALA A 274 -1.77 16.55 10.43
C ALA A 274 -2.55 15.34 9.91
N THR A 275 -3.77 15.15 10.43
CA THR A 275 -4.66 14.06 10.04
C THR A 275 -5.84 14.57 9.19
N ILE A 276 -6.00 14.00 8.00
CA ILE A 276 -7.18 14.21 7.12
C ILE A 276 -8.16 13.06 7.32
N LYS A 277 -9.35 13.40 7.83
CA LYS A 277 -10.40 12.45 8.20
C LYS A 277 -11.06 11.84 6.96
N GLN A 278 -11.81 10.75 7.16
CA GLN A 278 -12.56 10.06 6.09
C GLN A 278 -13.48 11.00 5.30
N SER A 279 -14.13 11.94 5.98
CA SER A 279 -15.07 12.90 5.40
C SER A 279 -14.42 14.12 4.75
N GLU A 280 -13.10 14.30 4.86
CA GLU A 280 -12.39 15.48 4.38
C GLU A 280 -11.71 15.19 3.03
N LEU A 281 -11.71 16.19 2.14
CA LEU A 281 -11.03 16.19 0.84
C LEU A 281 -11.36 15.00 -0.08
N ILE A 282 -12.56 14.45 0.04
CA ILE A 282 -13.03 13.36 -0.83
C ILE A 282 -12.99 13.80 -2.29
N GLY A 283 -12.40 12.97 -3.15
CA GLY A 283 -12.27 13.24 -4.59
C GLY A 283 -11.06 14.10 -4.96
N GLN A 284 -10.35 14.65 -3.99
CA GLN A 284 -9.14 15.43 -4.24
C GLN A 284 -7.92 14.52 -4.40
N SER A 285 -6.96 14.94 -5.22
CA SER A 285 -5.68 14.26 -5.39
C SER A 285 -4.57 15.14 -4.83
N ILE A 286 -4.21 14.89 -3.57
CA ILE A 286 -3.25 15.72 -2.85
C ILE A 286 -1.85 15.44 -3.38
N ASN A 287 -1.08 16.49 -3.69
CA ASN A 287 0.26 16.36 -4.27
C ASN A 287 1.25 17.45 -3.82
N GLU A 288 0.81 18.34 -2.94
CA GLU A 288 1.66 19.33 -2.31
C GLU A 288 1.25 19.49 -0.84
N ILE A 289 2.26 19.71 0.00
CA ILE A 289 2.12 19.99 1.42
C ILE A 289 3.02 21.16 1.77
N GLY A 290 2.53 22.05 2.62
CA GLY A 290 3.34 23.14 3.13
C GLY A 290 3.11 23.40 4.61
N LEU A 291 4.15 23.91 5.26
CA LEU A 291 4.08 24.40 6.64
C LEU A 291 4.00 25.92 6.64
N PHE A 292 3.15 26.46 7.51
CA PHE A 292 2.95 27.89 7.66
C PHE A 292 3.11 28.29 9.13
N ASP A 293 3.67 29.47 9.40
CA ASP A 293 3.71 30.05 10.74
C ASP A 293 2.34 30.67 11.13
N GLU A 294 2.26 31.21 12.35
CA GLU A 294 1.03 31.83 12.88
C GLU A 294 0.61 33.08 12.08
N ASP A 295 1.57 33.76 11.45
CA ASP A 295 1.33 34.93 10.60
C ASP A 295 0.93 34.53 9.16
N GLY A 296 0.91 33.23 8.85
CA GLY A 296 0.55 32.70 7.54
C GLY A 296 1.69 32.73 6.51
N ASN A 297 2.94 32.93 6.92
CA ASN A 297 4.11 32.85 6.04
C ASN A 297 4.50 31.40 5.77
N LEU A 298 4.91 31.12 4.53
CA LEU A 298 5.39 29.80 4.13
C LEU A 298 6.74 29.51 4.81
N LEU A 299 6.82 28.37 5.51
CA LEU A 299 8.04 27.85 6.16
C LEU A 299 8.65 26.67 5.40
N PHE A 300 7.80 25.84 4.79
CA PHE A 300 8.23 24.63 4.08
C PHE A 300 7.26 24.34 2.94
N LEU A 301 7.77 23.86 1.82
CA LEU A 301 6.96 23.32 0.72
C LEU A 301 7.60 22.04 0.19
N LYS A 302 6.78 21.02 -0.01
CA LYS A 302 7.15 19.81 -0.75
C LYS A 302 6.02 19.39 -1.68
N THR A 303 6.41 19.01 -2.89
CA THR A 303 5.53 18.33 -3.85
C THR A 303 5.88 16.84 -3.88
N PHE A 304 4.91 16.00 -4.23
CA PHE A 304 5.05 14.55 -4.26
C PHE A 304 4.03 13.91 -5.21
N PRO A 305 4.18 12.62 -5.58
CA PRO A 305 3.22 11.94 -6.44
C PRO A 305 1.80 11.94 -5.86
N SER A 306 0.80 12.20 -6.71
CA SER A 306 -0.61 12.35 -6.31
C SER A 306 -1.14 11.23 -5.41
N LYS A 307 -1.78 11.62 -4.30
CA LYS A 307 -2.45 10.74 -3.34
C LYS A 307 -3.98 10.92 -3.44
N PRO A 308 -4.69 10.12 -4.24
CA PRO A 308 -6.13 10.25 -4.44
C PRO A 308 -6.91 9.92 -3.17
N LYS A 309 -7.72 10.84 -2.67
CA LYS A 309 -8.50 10.69 -1.45
C LYS A 309 -9.90 10.15 -1.73
N ASP A 310 -10.28 9.04 -1.09
CA ASP A 310 -11.64 8.52 -1.09
C ASP A 310 -12.31 8.64 0.30
N ASN A 311 -13.54 8.14 0.43
CA ASN A 311 -14.32 8.19 1.66
C ASN A 311 -14.03 7.03 2.65
N LEU A 312 -13.17 6.08 2.28
CA LEU A 312 -12.82 4.91 3.09
C LEU A 312 -11.55 5.12 3.90
N ILE A 313 -10.67 6.01 3.44
CA ILE A 313 -9.33 6.19 3.99
C ILE A 313 -9.18 7.43 4.88
N VAL A 314 -8.28 7.32 5.85
CA VAL A 314 -7.71 8.40 6.65
C VAL A 314 -6.28 8.62 6.17
N TYR A 315 -5.83 9.87 6.13
CA TYR A 315 -4.42 10.18 5.90
C TYR A 315 -3.80 10.81 7.14
N ASP A 316 -2.61 10.33 7.49
CA ASP A 316 -1.70 10.97 8.43
C ASP A 316 -0.48 11.46 7.64
N PHE A 317 -0.25 12.77 7.64
CA PHE A 317 0.98 13.34 7.10
C PHE A 317 1.90 13.68 8.25
N ILE A 318 3.13 13.20 8.20
CA ILE A 318 4.16 13.40 9.22
C ILE A 318 5.41 13.96 8.54
N ILE A 319 5.83 15.15 8.96
CA ILE A 319 7.04 15.81 8.53
C ILE A 319 8.02 15.79 9.71
N ASN A 320 9.09 15.02 9.60
CA ASN A 320 10.16 15.01 10.60
C ASN A 320 11.05 16.23 10.41
N GLU A 321 11.35 16.90 11.52
CA GLU A 321 12.29 18.01 11.55
C GLU A 321 13.71 17.47 11.55
N GLU A 322 14.39 17.72 10.44
CA GLU A 322 15.79 17.39 10.23
C GLU A 322 16.49 18.58 9.56
N PHE A 323 17.67 18.91 10.06
CA PHE A 323 18.56 19.94 9.52
C PHE A 323 19.90 19.31 9.16
N LEU A 324 20.53 19.79 8.07
CA LEU A 324 21.88 19.41 7.66
C LEU A 324 22.94 20.19 8.44
#